data_AF-A0AAT9HG70-F1
#
_entry.id   AF-A0AAT9HG70-F1
#
_cell.length_a   1.000
_cell.length_b   1.000
_cell.length_c   1.000
_cell.angle_alpha   90.00
_cell.angle_beta   90.00
_cell.angle_gamma   90.00
#
_symmetry.space_group_name_H-M   'P 1'
#
loop_
_entity.id
_entity.type
_entity.pdbx_description
1 polymer ?
#
loop_
_entity_poly.entity_id
_entity_poly.type
_entity_poly.pdbx_seq_one_letter_code
_entity_poly.pdbx_strand_id
1 'polypeptide(L)'
;MSAGRLADELVAVSNAGDDRFWTGHPLAQANLYTFGRLAWNPAADPVTILDEWIALTHPEADDRLASGLHTVLDDSWSTYEKYTAPLGVGFMVQPGHHYGPSVDGYEYSPWGTYHFADRDGVGVDRTTTTGTGYTAQYREPWSEVYDSPAPAPTNSSCSSTTCRTPTSCTAGRR
;
A
#
# COMPACT_ATOMS: atom_id res chain seq x y z
N MET A 1 20.88 -10.95 5.46
CA MET A 1 20.96 -9.62 6.11
C MET A 1 19.53 -9.20 6.45
N SER A 2 19.20 -9.10 7.74
CA SER A 2 17.87 -8.73 8.20
C SER A 2 17.62 -7.25 7.93
N ALA A 3 16.72 -6.95 7.00
CA ALA A 3 15.97 -5.70 7.05
C ALA A 3 14.99 -5.86 8.23
N GLY A 4 15.20 -5.14 9.33
CA GLY A 4 14.25 -5.18 10.44
C GLY A 4 14.80 -4.86 11.83
N ARG A 5 16.12 -4.79 12.06
CA ARG A 5 16.67 -4.43 13.38
C ARG A 5 16.81 -2.91 13.58
N LEU A 6 15.82 -2.12 13.18
CA LEU A 6 15.86 -0.65 13.32
C LEU A 6 14.87 -0.09 14.35
N ALA A 7 13.98 -0.90 14.90
CA ALA A 7 13.11 -0.49 16.00
C ALA A 7 13.00 -1.62 17.03
N ASP A 8 13.30 -1.32 18.28
CA ASP A 8 13.12 -2.27 19.40
C ASP A 8 11.65 -2.27 19.91
N GLU A 9 10.82 -1.35 19.40
CA GLU A 9 9.42 -1.17 19.80
C GLU A 9 8.53 -0.87 18.59
N LEU A 10 7.29 -1.35 18.63
CA LEU A 10 6.29 -1.14 17.58
C LEU A 10 4.99 -0.66 18.23
N VAL A 11 4.38 0.38 17.67
CA VAL A 11 3.06 0.90 18.08
C VAL A 11 2.09 0.87 16.90
N ALA A 12 0.81 0.64 17.17
CA ALA A 12 -0.25 0.73 16.17
C ALA A 12 -1.40 1.63 16.65
N VAL A 13 -2.06 2.25 15.67
CA VAL A 13 -3.35 2.91 15.88
C VAL A 13 -4.41 1.82 15.97
N SER A 14 -5.15 1.78 17.08
CA SER A 14 -6.22 0.80 17.30
C SER A 14 -7.29 0.89 16.22
N ASN A 15 -7.72 -0.25 15.69
CA ASN A 15 -8.91 -0.36 14.84
C ASN A 15 -10.15 -0.81 15.64
N ALA A 16 -10.06 -0.92 16.96
CA ALA A 16 -11.15 -1.33 17.84
C ALA A 16 -11.94 -0.13 18.40
N GLY A 17 -13.26 -0.30 18.50
CA GLY A 17 -14.22 0.57 19.17
C GLY A 17 -15.23 -0.25 19.98
N ASP A 18 -16.41 0.32 20.24
CA ASP A 18 -17.49 -0.28 21.03
C ASP A 18 -18.48 -1.12 20.20
N ASP A 19 -18.22 -1.29 18.91
CA ASP A 19 -18.97 -2.20 18.04
C ASP A 19 -18.96 -3.64 18.56
N ARG A 20 -20.01 -4.42 18.24
CA ARG A 20 -20.13 -5.83 18.66
C ARG A 20 -18.90 -6.68 18.30
N PHE A 21 -18.30 -6.42 17.15
CA PHE A 21 -17.11 -7.13 16.66
C PHE A 21 -15.80 -6.41 17.01
N TRP A 22 -15.87 -5.31 17.77
CA TRP A 22 -14.80 -4.38 18.10
C TRP A 22 -14.25 -3.62 16.90
N THR A 23 -13.95 -4.30 15.79
CA THR A 23 -13.27 -3.72 14.62
C THR A 23 -14.20 -3.24 13.51
N GLY A 24 -15.50 -3.09 13.81
CA GLY A 24 -16.56 -2.82 12.83
C GLY A 24 -16.78 -3.99 11.87
N HIS A 25 -15.86 -4.18 10.92
CA HIS A 25 -15.86 -5.34 10.02
C HIS A 25 -15.34 -6.59 10.77
N PRO A 26 -16.08 -7.73 10.78
CA PRO A 26 -15.67 -8.93 11.54
C PRO A 26 -14.28 -9.45 11.15
N LEU A 27 -13.98 -9.47 9.84
CA LEU A 27 -12.67 -9.92 9.36
C LEU A 27 -11.51 -8.96 9.68
N ALA A 28 -11.78 -7.72 10.10
CA ALA A 28 -10.72 -6.78 10.50
C ALA A 28 -10.11 -7.12 11.86
N GLN A 29 -10.69 -8.07 12.61
CA GLN A 29 -10.07 -8.67 13.79
C GLN A 29 -8.75 -9.38 13.44
N ALA A 30 -8.63 -9.91 12.22
CA ALA A 30 -7.40 -10.51 11.72
C ALA A 30 -6.23 -9.50 11.72
N ASN A 31 -6.47 -8.23 11.35
CA ASN A 31 -5.42 -7.20 11.38
C ASN A 31 -4.92 -6.91 12.79
N LEU A 32 -5.83 -6.84 13.77
CA LEU A 32 -5.46 -6.62 15.17
C LEU A 32 -4.66 -7.80 15.73
N TYR A 33 -5.07 -9.03 15.38
CA TYR A 33 -4.36 -10.24 15.75
C TYR A 33 -2.96 -10.29 15.11
N THR A 34 -2.87 -10.09 13.80
CA THR A 34 -1.62 -10.11 13.04
C THR A 34 -0.65 -9.04 13.53
N PHE A 35 -1.13 -7.84 13.87
CA PHE A 35 -0.30 -6.82 14.50
C PHE A 35 0.35 -7.32 15.78
N GLY A 36 -0.42 -7.92 16.69
CA GLY A 36 0.11 -8.47 17.94
C GLY A 36 1.14 -9.58 17.72
N ARG A 37 0.91 -10.47 16.74
CA ARG A 37 1.83 -11.56 16.38
C ARG A 37 3.14 -11.01 15.79
N LEU A 38 3.07 -10.05 14.88
CA LEU A 38 4.26 -9.44 14.26
C LEU A 38 5.01 -8.51 15.23
N ALA A 39 4.32 -7.86 16.17
CA ALA A 39 4.97 -7.11 17.24
C ALA A 39 5.79 -8.03 18.17
N TRP A 40 5.29 -9.25 18.42
CA TRP A 40 6.00 -10.26 19.21
C TRP A 40 7.16 -10.92 18.45
N ASN A 41 6.94 -11.28 17.18
CA ASN A 41 7.93 -11.87 16.31
C ASN A 41 7.81 -11.29 14.88
N PRO A 42 8.62 -10.29 14.52
CA PRO A 42 8.58 -9.67 13.19
C PRO A 42 8.98 -10.60 12.05
N ALA A 43 9.61 -11.74 12.35
CA ALA A 43 10.01 -12.74 11.37
C ALA A 43 8.96 -13.86 11.21
N ALA A 44 7.83 -13.79 11.92
CA ALA A 44 6.74 -14.74 11.75
C ALA A 44 6.13 -14.64 10.36
N ASP A 45 5.70 -15.79 9.84
CA ASP A 45 5.03 -15.88 8.56
C ASP A 45 3.57 -15.37 8.68
N PRO A 46 3.17 -14.33 7.93
CA PRO A 46 1.81 -13.82 7.94
C PRO A 46 0.75 -14.85 7.53
N VAL A 47 1.09 -15.79 6.64
CA VAL A 47 0.14 -16.84 6.20
C VAL A 47 -0.16 -17.79 7.36
N THR A 48 0.88 -18.26 8.04
CA THR A 48 0.71 -19.08 9.27
C THR A 48 -0.05 -18.32 10.36
N ILE A 49 0.17 -17.01 10.52
CA ILE A 49 -0.59 -16.19 11.48
C ILE A 49 -2.08 -16.15 11.12
N LEU A 50 -2.41 -16.09 9.83
CA LEU A 50 -3.78 -16.12 9.37
C LEU A 50 -4.44 -17.49 9.63
N ASP A 51 -3.73 -18.60 9.40
CA ASP A 51 -4.19 -19.94 9.77
C ASP A 51 -4.56 -20.01 11.27
N GLU A 52 -3.66 -19.50 12.14
CA GLU A 52 -3.89 -19.43 13.59
C GLU A 52 -5.14 -18.62 13.93
N TRP A 53 -5.31 -17.45 13.31
CA TRP A 53 -6.47 -16.60 13.55
C TRP A 53 -7.78 -17.27 13.10
N ILE A 54 -7.80 -17.90 11.93
CA ILE A 54 -8.97 -18.61 11.41
C ILE A 54 -9.37 -19.75 12.36
N ALA A 55 -8.41 -20.57 12.81
CA ALA A 55 -8.68 -21.68 13.71
C ALA A 55 -9.23 -21.22 15.09
N LEU A 56 -8.77 -20.07 15.58
CA LEU A 56 -9.25 -19.49 16.84
C LEU A 56 -10.63 -18.83 16.71
N THR A 57 -10.91 -18.21 15.57
CA THR A 57 -12.13 -17.41 15.35
C THR A 57 -13.28 -18.26 14.82
N HIS A 58 -12.95 -19.30 14.06
CA HIS A 58 -13.87 -20.24 13.43
C HIS A 58 -13.44 -21.68 13.72
N PRO A 59 -13.50 -22.13 15.00
CA PRO A 59 -13.04 -23.47 15.40
C PRO A 59 -13.83 -24.61 14.75
N GLU A 60 -15.03 -24.33 14.25
CA GLU A 60 -15.90 -25.25 13.50
C GLU A 60 -15.71 -25.19 11.99
N ALA A 61 -14.77 -24.40 11.47
CA ALA A 61 -14.55 -24.26 10.04
C ALA A 61 -14.13 -25.59 9.40
N ASP A 62 -14.84 -25.96 8.34
CA ASP A 62 -14.38 -27.01 7.43
C ASP A 62 -13.33 -26.46 6.46
N ASP A 63 -12.64 -27.36 5.74
CA ASP A 63 -11.58 -27.00 4.79
C ASP A 63 -12.05 -25.97 3.75
N ARG A 64 -13.33 -26.03 3.36
CA ARG A 64 -13.93 -25.11 2.40
C ARG A 64 -14.04 -23.70 2.99
N LEU A 65 -14.53 -23.56 4.22
CA LEU A 65 -14.64 -22.27 4.88
C LEU A 65 -13.25 -21.68 5.13
N ALA A 66 -12.32 -22.48 5.67
CA ALA A 66 -10.94 -22.03 5.94
C ALA A 66 -10.24 -21.54 4.65
N SER A 67 -10.29 -22.33 3.57
CA SER A 67 -9.72 -21.94 2.28
C SER A 67 -10.40 -20.71 1.67
N GLY A 68 -11.72 -20.57 1.85
CA GLY A 68 -12.46 -19.39 1.40
C GLY A 68 -12.06 -18.12 2.16
N LEU A 69 -11.87 -18.22 3.47
CA LEU A 69 -11.38 -17.10 4.30
C LEU A 69 -9.96 -16.69 3.90
N HIS A 70 -9.07 -17.65 3.66
CA HIS A 70 -7.74 -17.40 3.10
C HIS A 70 -7.80 -16.64 1.79
N THR A 71 -8.56 -17.16 0.82
CA THR A 71 -8.69 -16.53 -0.50
C THR A 71 -9.14 -15.06 -0.38
N VAL A 72 -10.13 -14.79 0.48
CA VAL A 72 -10.60 -13.41 0.69
C VAL A 72 -9.54 -12.53 1.35
N LEU A 73 -8.86 -13.02 2.39
CA LEU A 73 -7.95 -12.23 3.20
C LEU A 73 -6.58 -12.03 2.55
N ASP A 74 -6.00 -13.07 1.96
CA ASP A 74 -4.72 -13.02 1.25
C ASP A 74 -4.78 -12.05 0.05
N ASP A 75 -5.91 -12.05 -0.68
CA ASP A 75 -6.09 -11.18 -1.85
C ASP A 75 -6.70 -9.81 -1.51
N SER A 76 -7.14 -9.58 -0.28
CA SER A 76 -7.92 -8.39 0.11
C SER A 76 -7.20 -7.07 -0.21
N TRP A 77 -5.92 -6.97 0.16
CA TRP A 77 -5.12 -5.76 -0.06
C TRP A 77 -4.88 -5.50 -1.55
N SER A 78 -4.45 -6.52 -2.30
CA SER A 78 -4.22 -6.38 -3.75
C SER A 78 -5.52 -6.06 -4.50
N THR A 79 -6.66 -6.57 -4.01
CA THR A 79 -7.97 -6.28 -4.57
C THR A 79 -8.36 -4.84 -4.33
N TYR A 80 -8.16 -4.31 -3.11
CA TYR A 80 -8.40 -2.90 -2.79
C TYR A 80 -7.50 -1.96 -3.60
N GLU A 81 -6.22 -2.30 -3.75
CA GLU A 81 -5.25 -1.52 -4.52
C GLU A 81 -5.66 -1.41 -6.00
N LYS A 82 -6.15 -2.50 -6.62
CA LYS A 82 -6.52 -2.55 -8.05
C LYS A 82 -7.55 -1.50 -8.47
N TYR A 83 -8.42 -1.05 -7.56
CA TYR A 83 -9.47 -0.07 -7.87
C TYR A 83 -9.28 1.27 -7.15
N THR A 84 -8.13 1.51 -6.53
CA THR A 84 -7.81 2.78 -5.87
C THR A 84 -6.66 3.51 -6.60
N ALA A 85 -5.75 4.16 -5.87
CA ALA A 85 -4.71 4.99 -6.49
C ALA A 85 -3.69 4.10 -7.24
N PRO A 86 -3.44 4.33 -8.54
CA PRO A 86 -2.61 3.45 -9.34
C PRO A 86 -1.13 3.62 -9.04
N LEU A 87 -0.36 2.54 -9.23
CA LEU A 87 1.11 2.57 -9.29
C LEU A 87 1.77 3.28 -8.08
N GLY A 88 1.20 3.18 -6.88
CA GLY A 88 1.77 3.77 -5.67
C GLY A 88 1.75 5.30 -5.60
N VAL A 89 0.98 6.01 -6.44
CA VAL A 89 0.90 7.49 -6.38
C VAL A 89 0.16 7.99 -5.13
N GLY A 90 -0.74 7.17 -4.57
CA GLY A 90 -1.49 7.47 -3.35
C GLY A 90 -2.59 8.53 -3.52
N PHE A 91 -3.21 8.91 -2.39
CA PHE A 91 -4.30 9.88 -2.31
C PHE A 91 -5.49 9.50 -3.21
N MET A 92 -5.92 10.37 -4.14
CA MET A 92 -7.13 10.15 -4.94
C MET A 92 -8.39 9.82 -4.12
N VAL A 93 -8.47 10.33 -2.87
CA VAL A 93 -9.57 10.13 -1.93
C VAL A 93 -10.33 11.42 -1.65
N GLN A 94 -11.60 11.31 -1.26
CA GLN A 94 -12.41 12.46 -0.85
C GLN A 94 -11.78 13.22 0.34
N PRO A 95 -11.65 14.56 0.26
CA PRO A 95 -11.10 15.34 1.36
C PRO A 95 -11.89 15.24 2.67
N GLY A 96 -11.16 15.28 3.79
CA GLY A 96 -11.72 15.30 5.15
C GLY A 96 -12.00 13.90 5.69
N HIS A 97 -12.85 13.12 5.03
CA HIS A 97 -13.22 11.77 5.51
C HIS A 97 -12.50 10.62 4.78
N HIS A 98 -11.72 10.92 3.74
CA HIS A 98 -10.80 10.00 3.05
C HIS A 98 -11.43 8.74 2.44
N TYR A 99 -12.76 8.70 2.30
CA TYR A 99 -13.49 7.52 1.84
C TYR A 99 -14.10 7.74 0.45
N GLY A 100 -13.79 6.87 -0.49
CA GLY A 100 -14.28 6.95 -1.87
C GLY A 100 -13.43 7.82 -2.79
N PRO A 101 -13.62 7.69 -4.12
CA PRO A 101 -12.72 8.27 -5.12
C PRO A 101 -12.89 9.78 -5.25
N SER A 102 -11.77 10.49 -5.26
CA SER A 102 -11.67 11.89 -5.67
C SER A 102 -10.26 12.14 -6.18
N VAL A 103 -10.05 11.95 -7.49
CA VAL A 103 -8.72 11.99 -8.12
C VAL A 103 -7.99 13.29 -7.75
N ASP A 104 -8.57 14.43 -8.10
CA ASP A 104 -8.00 15.75 -7.79
C ASP A 104 -8.36 16.27 -6.38
N GLY A 105 -8.87 15.40 -5.49
CA GLY A 105 -9.44 15.82 -4.20
C GLY A 105 -8.52 16.70 -3.37
N TYR A 106 -7.22 16.37 -3.38
CA TYR A 106 -6.17 17.13 -2.69
C TYR A 106 -5.13 17.78 -3.61
N GLU A 107 -5.29 17.69 -4.94
CA GLU A 107 -4.25 18.06 -5.91
C GLU A 107 -3.85 19.54 -5.83
N TYR A 108 -4.79 20.42 -5.48
CA TYR A 108 -4.54 21.86 -5.36
C TYR A 108 -4.65 22.35 -3.90
N SER A 109 -4.54 21.43 -2.95
CA SER A 109 -4.63 21.71 -1.52
C SER A 109 -3.25 21.95 -0.89
N PRO A 110 -3.16 22.54 0.32
CA PRO A 110 -1.87 22.82 0.96
C PRO A 110 -1.23 21.61 1.65
N TRP A 111 -1.71 20.39 1.41
CA TRP A 111 -1.29 19.20 2.18
C TRP A 111 -0.04 18.49 1.63
N GLY A 112 0.46 18.86 0.45
CA GLY A 112 1.68 18.27 -0.12
C GLY A 112 1.45 16.92 -0.83
N THR A 113 0.24 16.67 -1.32
CA THR A 113 -0.24 15.33 -1.69
C THR A 113 -0.72 15.29 -3.13
N TYR A 114 0.25 15.37 -4.04
CA TYR A 114 0.02 15.68 -5.44
C TYR A 114 0.38 14.50 -6.34
N HIS A 115 -0.38 14.28 -7.40
CA HIS A 115 -0.11 13.28 -8.44
C HIS A 115 0.39 13.89 -9.75
N PHE A 116 0.25 15.20 -9.96
CA PHE A 116 0.71 15.93 -11.15
C PHE A 116 0.21 15.32 -12.47
N ALA A 117 -1.06 14.91 -12.49
CA ALA A 117 -1.64 14.33 -13.69
C ALA A 117 -1.92 15.44 -14.71
N ASP A 118 -1.46 15.25 -15.94
CA ASP A 118 -1.78 16.09 -17.07
C ASP A 118 -2.10 15.25 -18.31
N ARG A 119 -2.16 15.90 -19.48
CA ARG A 119 -2.50 15.24 -20.74
C ARG A 119 -1.42 14.28 -21.26
N ASP A 120 -0.21 14.37 -20.74
CA ASP A 120 0.99 13.67 -21.23
C ASP A 120 1.51 12.63 -20.22
N GLY A 121 1.17 12.75 -18.92
CA GLY A 121 1.55 11.77 -17.92
C GLY A 121 1.00 12.03 -16.51
N VAL A 122 1.53 11.24 -15.56
CA VAL A 122 1.23 11.31 -14.12
C VAL A 122 2.43 10.82 -13.31
N GLY A 123 2.58 11.32 -12.08
CA GLY A 123 3.54 10.84 -11.11
C GLY A 123 4.40 11.96 -10.51
N VAL A 124 5.03 11.66 -9.37
CA VAL A 124 5.90 12.61 -8.68
C VAL A 124 7.36 12.26 -8.99
N ASP A 125 8.09 13.17 -9.62
CA ASP A 125 9.52 13.00 -9.84
C ASP A 125 10.26 13.13 -8.50
N ARG A 126 10.68 11.98 -7.95
CA ARG A 126 11.41 11.88 -6.69
C ARG A 126 12.91 11.64 -6.89
N THR A 127 13.38 11.61 -8.13
CA THR A 127 14.78 11.32 -8.47
C THR A 127 15.72 12.46 -8.04
N THR A 128 17.01 12.15 -7.92
CA THR A 128 18.06 13.12 -7.61
C THR A 128 18.40 14.03 -8.78
N THR A 129 18.20 13.56 -10.02
CA THR A 129 18.66 14.26 -11.21
C THR A 129 17.71 15.38 -11.61
N THR A 130 16.40 15.12 -11.59
CA THR A 130 15.38 16.08 -12.07
C THR A 130 14.25 16.34 -11.08
N GLY A 131 14.14 15.54 -10.03
CA GLY A 131 13.05 15.58 -9.07
C GLY A 131 13.38 16.25 -7.76
N THR A 132 12.68 15.82 -6.71
CA THR A 132 12.87 16.32 -5.33
C THR A 132 14.11 15.79 -4.64
N GLY A 133 14.82 14.80 -5.21
CA GLY A 133 15.95 14.12 -4.59
C GLY A 133 15.59 13.23 -3.40
N TYR A 134 14.32 12.87 -3.22
CA TYR A 134 13.87 12.03 -2.12
C TYR A 134 14.54 10.65 -2.11
N THR A 135 14.86 10.10 -3.28
CA THR A 135 15.57 8.82 -3.44
C THR A 135 16.91 8.78 -2.71
N ALA A 136 17.60 9.92 -2.57
CA ALA A 136 18.87 10.01 -1.85
C ALA A 136 18.75 9.82 -0.33
N GLN A 137 17.54 9.82 0.23
CA GLN A 137 17.33 9.53 1.66
C GLN A 137 17.45 8.04 1.97
N TYR A 138 17.32 7.16 0.97
CA TYR A 138 17.54 5.74 1.15
C TYR A 138 19.04 5.40 1.14
N ARG A 139 19.42 4.36 1.87
CA ARG A 139 20.76 3.76 1.73
C ARG A 139 20.84 2.93 0.44
N GLU A 140 22.03 2.74 -0.08
CA GLU A 140 22.27 1.74 -1.11
C GLU A 140 21.87 0.32 -0.64
N PRO A 141 21.32 -0.51 -1.54
CA PRO A 141 21.12 -0.27 -2.98
C PRO A 141 19.80 0.47 -3.31
N TRP A 142 18.98 0.78 -2.31
CA TRP A 142 17.61 1.28 -2.54
C TRP A 142 17.57 2.69 -3.13
N SER A 143 18.52 3.54 -2.77
CA SER A 143 18.69 4.84 -3.44
C SER A 143 18.82 4.66 -4.95
N GLU A 144 19.74 3.80 -5.41
CA GLU A 144 19.95 3.54 -6.84
C GLU A 144 18.75 2.87 -7.51
N VAL A 145 18.13 1.89 -6.84
CA VAL A 145 16.94 1.19 -7.36
C VAL A 145 15.81 2.18 -7.63
N TYR A 146 15.54 3.09 -6.70
CA TYR A 146 14.46 4.07 -6.87
C TYR A 146 14.88 5.28 -7.71
N ASP A 147 16.18 5.60 -7.83
CA ASP A 147 16.64 6.69 -8.71
C ASP A 147 16.66 6.29 -10.18
N SER A 148 16.65 4.99 -10.47
CA SER A 148 16.60 4.46 -11.83
C SER A 148 15.24 4.70 -12.49
N PRO A 149 15.21 5.14 -13.77
CA PRO A 149 13.97 5.25 -14.55
C PRO A 149 13.44 3.90 -15.03
N ALA A 150 14.18 2.80 -14.81
CA ALA A 150 13.67 1.45 -15.07
C ALA A 150 12.49 1.18 -14.12
N PRO A 151 11.49 0.36 -14.53
CA PRO A 151 10.37 0.04 -13.66
C PRO A 151 10.89 -0.54 -12.34
N ALA A 152 10.67 0.19 -11.24
CA ALA A 152 10.79 -0.40 -9.92
C ALA A 152 9.87 -1.62 -9.84
N PRO A 153 10.19 -2.64 -9.03
CA PRO A 153 9.32 -3.80 -8.88
C PRO A 153 7.89 -3.36 -8.54
N THR A 154 6.92 -3.92 -9.26
CA THR A 154 5.51 -3.48 -9.37
C THR A 154 4.71 -3.49 -8.06
N ASN A 155 5.32 -3.86 -6.93
CA ASN A 155 4.71 -3.86 -5.59
C ASN A 155 5.35 -2.84 -4.64
N SER A 156 6.27 -2.01 -5.13
CA SER A 156 6.84 -0.93 -4.33
C SER A 156 5.82 0.20 -4.31
N SER A 157 5.27 0.51 -3.14
CA SER A 157 4.49 1.73 -2.85
C SER A 157 5.29 3.04 -3.05
N CYS A 158 6.38 2.98 -3.79
CA CYS A 158 7.28 4.05 -4.17
C CYS A 158 7.44 4.02 -5.70
N SER A 159 6.45 4.50 -6.43
CA SER A 159 6.70 4.91 -7.82
C SER A 159 7.45 6.23 -7.78
N SER A 160 8.77 6.14 -7.91
CA SER A 160 9.66 7.28 -8.12
C SER A 160 9.68 7.72 -9.59
N THR A 161 8.94 7.06 -10.48
CA THR A 161 9.01 7.28 -11.91
C THR A 161 7.72 7.90 -12.43
N THR A 162 7.81 9.14 -12.92
CA THR A 162 6.82 9.72 -13.82
C THR A 162 6.49 8.68 -14.90
N CYS A 163 5.23 8.26 -15.00
CA CYS A 163 4.76 7.54 -16.18
C CYS A 163 4.75 8.53 -17.35
N ARG A 164 5.91 8.76 -17.97
CA ARG A 164 5.96 9.42 -19.27
C ARG A 164 5.37 8.44 -20.27
N THR A 165 4.27 8.81 -20.91
CA THR A 165 3.82 8.11 -22.10
C THR A 165 4.98 8.04 -23.10
N PRO A 166 5.23 6.88 -23.76
CA PRO A 166 6.25 6.82 -24.79
C PRO A 166 5.94 7.89 -25.84
N THR A 167 6.89 8.79 -26.02
CA THR A 167 6.83 9.86 -27.02
C THR A 167 6.97 9.24 -28.41
N SER A 168 5.94 8.55 -28.88
CA SER A 168 5.82 8.05 -30.24
C SER A 168 4.36 7.82 -30.64
N CYS A 169 3.47 8.75 -30.29
CA CYS A 169 2.25 8.98 -31.07
C CYS A 169 2.44 10.28 -31.84
N THR A 170 3.11 10.20 -32.98
CA THR A 170 3.00 11.22 -34.03
C THR A 170 1.53 11.32 -34.43
N ALA A 171 0.82 12.26 -33.83
CA ALA A 171 -0.46 12.73 -34.32
C ALA A 171 -0.22 13.33 -35.71
N GLY A 172 -0.55 12.55 -36.74
CA GLY A 172 -0.64 13.02 -38.10
C GLY A 172 -1.65 14.17 -38.17
N ARG A 173 -1.19 15.29 -38.74
CA ARG A 173 -2.02 16.42 -39.16
C ARG A 173 -3.26 15.91 -39.90
N ARG A 174 -4.44 16.38 -39.49
CA ARG A 174 -5.46 16.98 -40.36
C ARG A 174 -6.14 18.11 -39.61
#